data_AF-A0A2N9X6U1-F1
#
_entry.id   AF-A0A2N9X6U1-F1
#
_cell.length_a   1.000
_cell.length_b   1.000
_cell.length_c   1.000
_cell.angle_alpha   90.00
_cell.angle_beta   90.00
_cell.angle_gamma   90.00
#
_symmetry.space_group_name_H-M   'P 1'
#
loop_
_entity.id
_entity.type
_entity.pdbx_description
1 polymer ?
#
loop_
_entity_poly.entity_id
_entity_poly.type
_entity_poly.pdbx_seq_one_letter_code
_entity_poly.pdbx_strand_id
1 'polypeptide(L)'
;MALFAFTCSTFASGQVNCDVRKLELTQMQKARLRFIRMQYKRNQDTNLQRTANNKRKNEQLNQILMQPKFDEADAKRYVLNHYMPRMQQDVDELKVQHEFLQVLNRQQRLNWINNCLR
;
A
#
# COMPACT_ATOMS: atom_id res chain seq x y z
N MET A 1 -8.46 18.44 -14.67
CA MET A 1 -8.59 17.02 -14.27
C MET A 1 -7.77 16.82 -13.02
N ALA A 2 -8.42 16.74 -11.86
CA ALA A 2 -7.73 16.37 -10.63
C ALA A 2 -7.37 14.89 -10.74
N LEU A 3 -6.09 14.58 -10.91
CA LEU A 3 -5.59 13.26 -10.56
C LEU A 3 -5.90 13.12 -9.08
N PHE A 4 -6.90 12.31 -8.73
CA PHE A 4 -7.06 11.79 -7.38
C PHE A 4 -5.86 10.88 -7.14
N ALA A 5 -4.70 11.48 -6.91
CA ALA A 5 -3.68 10.85 -6.10
C ALA A 5 -4.34 10.69 -4.73
N PHE A 6 -4.99 9.55 -4.52
CA PHE A 6 -5.02 8.96 -3.21
C PHE A 6 -3.55 8.78 -2.85
N THR A 7 -2.96 9.84 -2.28
CA THR A 7 -1.72 9.75 -1.53
C THR A 7 -2.10 8.90 -0.34
N CYS A 8 -2.15 7.59 -0.55
CA CYS A 8 -2.40 6.60 0.47
C CYS A 8 -1.26 6.84 1.46
N SER A 9 -1.59 7.50 2.56
CA SER A 9 -0.68 7.82 3.63
C SER A 9 -0.02 6.52 4.02
N THR A 10 1.27 6.37 3.70
CA THR A 10 1.99 5.11 3.84
C THR A 10 2.28 4.91 5.32
N PHE A 11 1.24 4.49 6.05
CA PHE A 11 1.23 4.29 7.50
C PHE A 11 2.37 3.36 7.94
N ALA A 12 2.70 2.39 7.07
CA ALA A 12 3.73 1.40 7.31
C ALA A 12 5.14 1.83 6.83
N SER A 13 5.27 2.79 5.91
CA SER A 13 6.58 3.33 5.49
C SER A 13 7.13 4.38 6.47
N GLY A 14 6.26 4.88 7.37
CA GLY A 14 6.59 5.98 8.28
C GLY A 14 6.24 7.37 7.74
N GLN A 15 5.82 7.50 6.47
CA GLN A 15 5.26 8.74 5.93
C GLN A 15 3.75 8.84 6.20
N VAL A 16 3.40 8.75 7.49
CA VAL A 16 2.06 9.16 7.91
C VAL A 16 2.15 10.65 8.16
N ASN A 17 1.21 11.42 7.61
CA ASN A 17 1.00 12.81 8.02
C ASN A 17 0.36 12.88 9.42
N CYS A 18 0.79 11.99 10.32
CA CYS A 18 0.16 11.72 11.59
C CYS A 18 1.19 11.28 12.62
N ASP A 19 1.27 12.07 13.69
CA ASP A 19 2.14 11.79 14.82
C ASP A 19 1.51 10.76 15.77
N VAL A 20 1.85 9.48 15.59
CA VAL A 20 1.41 8.36 16.44
C VAL A 20 1.75 8.59 17.92
N ARG A 21 2.73 9.45 18.25
CA ARG A 21 3.12 9.74 19.64
C ARG A 21 1.98 10.41 20.41
N LYS A 22 1.09 11.15 19.73
CA LYS A 22 -0.09 11.81 20.34
C LYS A 22 -1.19 10.83 20.77
N LEU A 23 -1.08 9.55 20.42
CA LEU A 23 -2.03 8.52 20.85
C LEU A 23 -1.72 7.94 22.24
N GLU A 24 -0.57 8.29 22.84
CA GLU A 24 -0.19 7.82 24.18
C GLU A 24 -0.35 6.30 24.34
N LEU A 25 0.18 5.55 23.37
CA LEU A 25 0.01 4.09 23.34
C LEU A 25 0.58 3.43 24.60
N THR A 26 -0.17 2.49 25.17
CA THR A 26 0.33 1.64 26.27
C THR A 26 1.47 0.74 25.77
N GLN A 27 2.25 0.18 26.70
CA GLN A 27 3.35 -0.72 26.32
C GLN A 27 2.86 -1.94 25.53
N MET A 28 1.69 -2.48 25.88
CA MET A 28 1.07 -3.58 25.15
C MET A 28 0.64 -3.16 23.73
N GLN A 29 0.04 -1.97 23.57
CA GLN A 29 -0.32 -1.43 22.27
C GLN A 29 0.91 -1.18 21.38
N LYS A 30 1.99 -0.65 21.97
CA LYS A 30 3.29 -0.48 21.28
C LYS A 30 3.87 -1.82 20.82
N ALA A 31 3.81 -2.85 21.66
CA ALA A 31 4.24 -4.19 21.29
C ALA A 31 3.42 -4.74 20.11
N ARG A 32 2.09 -4.58 20.15
CA ARG A 32 1.21 -5.02 19.06
C ARG A 32 1.45 -4.25 17.76
N LEU A 33 1.65 -2.94 17.82
CA LEU A 33 2.00 -2.13 16.65
C LEU A 33 3.34 -2.57 16.02
N ARG A 34 4.36 -2.86 16.84
CA ARG A 34 5.63 -3.41 16.34
C ARG A 34 5.42 -4.73 15.61
N PHE A 35 4.60 -5.63 16.17
CA PHE A 35 4.27 -6.90 15.53
C PHE A 35 3.58 -6.69 14.17
N ILE A 36 2.56 -5.82 14.10
CA ILE A 36 1.85 -5.50 12.85
C ILE A 36 2.83 -4.97 11.78
N ARG A 37 3.70 -4.01 12.14
CA ARG A 37 4.71 -3.44 11.22
C ARG A 37 5.70 -4.48 10.72
N MET A 38 6.14 -5.38 11.59
CA MET A 38 7.05 -6.48 11.22
C MET A 38 6.40 -7.43 10.20
N GLN A 39 5.14 -7.81 10.42
CA GLN A 39 4.40 -8.67 9.49
C GLN A 39 4.24 -8.01 8.11
N TYR A 40 3.86 -6.73 8.10
CA TYR A 40 3.74 -5.97 6.85
C TYR A 40 5.07 -5.89 6.08
N LYS A 41 6.16 -5.56 6.77
CA LYS A 41 7.49 -5.49 6.14
C LYS A 41 7.89 -6.81 5.49
N ARG A 42 7.67 -7.94 6.20
CA ARG A 42 7.95 -9.28 5.66
C ARG A 42 7.17 -9.58 4.38
N ASN A 43 5.90 -9.16 4.32
CA ASN A 43 5.06 -9.33 3.13
C ASN A 43 5.52 -8.45 1.97
N GLN A 44 5.93 -7.20 2.25
CA GLN A 44 6.50 -6.33 1.23
C GLN A 44 7.80 -6.87 0.64
N ASP A 45 8.72 -7.36 1.47
CA ASP A 45 9.99 -7.92 1.00
C ASP A 45 9.76 -9.12 0.05
N THR A 46 8.74 -9.94 0.33
CA THR A 46 8.33 -11.06 -0.53
C THR A 46 7.74 -10.58 -1.87
N ASN A 47 6.99 -9.47 -1.86
CA ASN A 47 6.36 -8.89 -3.06
C ASN A 47 7.36 -8.14 -3.95
N LEU A 48 8.36 -7.48 -3.36
CA LEU A 48 9.44 -6.79 -4.08
C LEU A 48 10.30 -7.77 -4.89
N GLN A 49 10.58 -8.95 -4.34
CA GLN A 49 11.28 -10.02 -5.07
C GLN A 49 10.51 -10.48 -6.34
N ARG A 50 9.18 -10.36 -6.36
CA ARG A 50 8.33 -10.72 -7.52
C ARG A 50 8.25 -9.61 -8.58
N THR A 51 8.45 -8.35 -8.19
CA THR A 51 8.26 -7.18 -9.08
C THR A 51 9.53 -6.68 -9.76
N ALA A 52 10.71 -7.15 -9.37
CA ALA A 52 12.01 -6.68 -9.85
C ALA A 52 12.31 -6.89 -11.36
N ASN A 53 11.41 -7.49 -12.14
CA ASN A 53 11.65 -7.77 -13.56
C ASN A 53 11.20 -6.63 -14.50
N ASN A 54 11.69 -5.42 -14.26
CA ASN A 54 11.37 -4.23 -15.07
C ASN A 54 11.77 -4.40 -16.55
N LYS A 55 12.80 -5.21 -16.84
CA LYS A 55 13.21 -5.53 -18.22
C LYS A 55 12.09 -6.23 -19.02
N ARG A 56 11.41 -7.20 -18.40
CA ARG A 56 10.28 -7.93 -19.03
C ARG A 56 9.06 -7.03 -19.28
N LYS A 57 8.85 -6.00 -18.45
CA LYS A 57 7.74 -5.03 -18.65
C LYS A 57 7.94 -4.19 -19.91
N ASN A 58 9.15 -3.68 -20.12
CA ASN A 58 9.48 -2.88 -21.30
C ASN A 58 9.40 -3.72 -22.59
N GLU A 59 9.85 -4.98 -22.53
CA GLU A 59 9.73 -5.92 -23.65
C GLU A 59 8.27 -6.19 -24.01
N GLN A 60 7.39 -6.43 -23.03
CA GLN A 60 5.97 -6.67 -23.27
C GLN A 60 5.23 -5.43 -23.81
N LEU A 61 5.53 -4.24 -23.30
CA LEU A 61 4.96 -2.99 -23.83
C LEU A 61 5.33 -2.78 -25.29
N ASN A 62 6.61 -2.95 -25.62
CA ASN A 62 7.09 -2.80 -26.99
C ASN A 62 6.43 -3.81 -27.94
N GLN A 63 6.22 -5.05 -27.50
CA GLN A 63 5.51 -6.07 -28.29
C GLN A 63 4.08 -5.63 -28.65
N ILE A 64 3.32 -5.09 -27.68
CA ILE A 64 1.95 -4.61 -27.91
C ILE A 64 1.95 -3.44 -28.90
N LEU A 65 2.88 -2.49 -28.76
CA LEU A 65 2.95 -1.29 -29.61
C LEU A 65 3.43 -1.59 -31.03
N MET A 66 4.21 -2.66 -31.24
CA MET A 66 4.74 -3.04 -32.55
C MET A 66 3.80 -3.95 -33.36
N GLN A 67 2.67 -4.37 -32.81
CA GLN A 67 1.72 -5.21 -33.56
C GLN A 67 1.05 -4.42 -34.71
N PRO A 68 0.81 -5.06 -35.88
CA PRO A 68 0.17 -4.42 -37.02
C PRO A 68 -1.31 -4.08 -36.78
N LYS A 69 -1.95 -4.71 -35.80
CA LYS A 69 -3.29 -4.41 -35.31
C LYS A 69 -3.26 -4.35 -33.78
N PHE A 70 -4.04 -3.47 -33.19
CA PHE A 70 -4.15 -3.35 -31.74
C PHE A 70 -4.92 -4.54 -31.16
N ASP A 71 -4.27 -5.29 -30.26
CA ASP A 71 -4.90 -6.33 -29.45
C ASP A 71 -5.34 -5.75 -28.10
N GLU A 72 -6.64 -5.47 -27.97
CA GLU A 72 -7.22 -4.92 -26.74
C GLU A 72 -7.10 -5.89 -25.55
N ALA A 73 -7.16 -7.20 -25.78
CA ALA A 73 -7.08 -8.19 -24.72
C ALA A 73 -5.67 -8.24 -24.13
N ASP A 74 -4.64 -8.19 -24.98
CA ASP A 74 -3.25 -8.18 -24.51
C ASP A 74 -2.89 -6.86 -23.82
N ALA A 75 -3.37 -5.73 -24.34
CA ALA A 75 -3.23 -4.43 -23.67
C ALA A 75 -3.86 -4.43 -22.27
N LYS A 76 -5.08 -4.97 -22.12
CA LYS A 76 -5.74 -5.11 -20.81
C LYS A 76 -4.91 -5.97 -19.85
N ARG A 77 -4.37 -7.09 -20.33
CA ARG A 77 -3.51 -7.97 -19.53
C ARG A 77 -2.22 -7.28 -19.08
N TYR A 78 -1.57 -6.53 -19.96
CA TYR A 78 -0.40 -5.73 -19.61
C TYR A 78 -0.72 -4.70 -18.52
N VAL A 79 -1.79 -3.92 -18.71
CA VAL A 79 -2.22 -2.90 -17.73
C VAL A 79 -2.53 -3.54 -16.39
N LEU A 80 -3.30 -4.63 -16.35
CA LEU A 80 -3.59 -5.37 -15.12
C LEU A 80 -2.30 -5.80 -14.43
N ASN A 81 -1.40 -6.50 -15.12
CA ASN A 81 -0.13 -6.95 -14.54
C ASN A 81 0.74 -5.79 -14.04
N HIS A 82 0.67 -4.62 -14.68
CA HIS A 82 1.40 -3.43 -14.28
C HIS A 82 0.88 -2.86 -12.96
N TYR A 83 -0.44 -2.70 -12.81
CA TYR A 83 -1.05 -2.05 -11.64
C TYR A 83 -1.38 -3.00 -10.49
N MET A 84 -1.58 -4.29 -10.76
CA MET A 84 -1.93 -5.29 -9.74
C MET A 84 -1.01 -5.29 -8.51
N PRO A 85 0.34 -5.20 -8.64
CA PRO A 85 1.21 -5.12 -7.47
C PRO A 85 0.95 -3.88 -6.60
N ARG A 86 0.68 -2.72 -7.22
CA ARG A 86 0.38 -1.48 -6.50
C ARG A 86 -0.98 -1.58 -5.80
N MET A 87 -1.99 -2.11 -6.49
CA MET A 87 -3.32 -2.34 -5.91
C MET A 87 -3.23 -3.27 -4.69
N GLN A 88 -2.45 -4.36 -4.79
CA GLN A 88 -2.24 -5.27 -3.65
C GLN A 88 -1.52 -4.57 -2.49
N GLN A 89 -0.52 -3.73 -2.77
CA GLN A 89 0.14 -2.94 -1.74
C GLN A 89 -0.84 -2.01 -1.03
N ASP A 90 -1.70 -1.30 -1.77
CA ASP A 90 -2.69 -0.40 -1.17
C ASP A 90 -3.70 -1.17 -0.29
N VAL A 91 -4.08 -2.39 -0.69
CA VAL A 91 -4.90 -3.31 0.14
C VAL A 91 -4.17 -3.74 1.41
N ASP A 92 -2.89 -4.10 1.31
CA ASP A 92 -2.07 -4.49 2.46
C ASP A 92 -1.89 -3.33 3.45
N GLU A 93 -1.73 -2.10 2.94
CA GLU A 93 -1.68 -0.88 3.76
C GLU A 93 -2.99 -0.63 4.49
N LEU A 94 -4.13 -0.77 3.79
CA LEU A 94 -5.45 -0.63 4.40
C LEU A 94 -5.67 -1.68 5.51
N LYS A 95 -5.24 -2.92 5.27
CA LYS A 95 -5.31 -3.99 6.27
C LYS A 95 -4.51 -3.64 7.53
N VAL A 96 -3.29 -3.13 7.38
CA VAL A 96 -2.47 -2.68 8.51
C VAL A 96 -3.14 -1.55 9.29
N GLN A 97 -3.70 -0.56 8.59
CA GLN A 97 -4.42 0.54 9.24
C GLN A 97 -5.63 0.02 10.03
N HIS A 98 -6.41 -0.89 9.44
CA HIS A 98 -7.53 -1.54 10.10
C HIS A 98 -7.08 -2.31 11.36
N GLU A 99 -6.05 -3.15 11.26
CA GLU A 99 -5.50 -3.89 12.40
C GLU A 99 -5.02 -2.96 13.51
N PHE A 100 -4.34 -1.86 13.15
CA PHE A 100 -3.88 -0.87 14.13
C PHE A 100 -5.05 -0.20 14.85
N LEU A 101 -6.11 0.20 14.14
CA LEU A 101 -7.31 0.76 14.77
C LEU A 101 -7.92 -0.19 15.81
N GLN A 102 -7.86 -1.52 15.59
CA GLN A 102 -8.35 -2.48 16.58
C GLN A 102 -7.51 -2.52 17.87
N VAL A 103 -6.24 -2.12 17.82
CA VAL A 103 -5.37 -2.00 19.00
C VAL A 103 -5.74 -0.80 19.87
N LEU A 104 -6.29 0.26 19.26
CA LEU A 104 -6.61 1.51 19.92
C LEU A 104 -7.92 1.42 20.72
N ASN A 105 -7.96 2.12 21.85
CA ASN A 105 -9.21 2.37 22.58
C ASN A 105 -10.06 3.45 21.86
N ARG A 106 -11.30 3.66 22.35
CA ARG A 106 -12.23 4.61 21.73
C ARG A 106 -11.66 6.03 21.58
N GLN A 107 -11.02 6.57 22.62
CA GLN A 107 -10.47 7.92 22.59
C GLN A 107 -9.31 8.03 21.60
N GLN A 108 -8.42 7.05 21.59
CA GLN A 108 -7.28 6.99 20.67
C GLN A 108 -7.76 6.88 19.20
N ARG A 109 -8.81 6.10 18.92
CA ARG A 109 -9.39 6.02 17.56
C ARG A 109 -9.96 7.36 17.10
N LEU A 110 -10.69 8.07 17.96
CA LEU A 110 -11.21 9.40 17.64
C LEU A 110 -10.07 10.40 17.37
N ASN A 111 -9.04 10.38 18.22
CA ASN A 111 -7.84 11.20 18.01
C ASN A 111 -7.15 10.85 16.69
N TRP A 112 -7.06 9.56 16.34
CA TRP A 112 -6.50 9.12 15.07
C TRP A 112 -7.30 9.64 13.88
N ILE A 113 -8.61 9.39 13.85
CA ILE A 113 -9.48 9.79 12.72
C ILE A 113 -9.41 11.31 12.48
N ASN A 114 -9.47 12.09 13.55
CA ASN A 114 -9.51 13.55 13.45
C ASN A 114 -8.19 14.19 13.01
N ASN A 115 -7.05 13.55 13.29
CA ASN A 115 -5.73 14.15 13.06
C ASN A 115 -4.95 13.50 11.91
N CYS A 116 -5.39 12.34 11.40
CA CYS A 116 -4.57 11.47 10.57
C CYS A 116 -5.25 10.95 9.30
N LEU A 117 -6.57 11.05 9.22
CA LEU A 117 -7.39 10.60 8.08
C LEU A 117 -8.17 11.74 7.42
N ARG A 118 -7.79 13.00 7.69
CA ARG A 118 -8.34 14.19 7.05
C ARG A 118 -7.44 14.67 5.92
#